data_AF-A0A1H7EPA1-F1
#
_entry.id   AF-A0A1H7EPA1-F1
#
_cell.length_a   1.000
_cell.length_b   1.000
_cell.length_c   1.000
_cell.angle_alpha   90.00
_cell.angle_beta   90.00
_cell.angle_gamma   90.00
#
_symmetry.space_group_name_H-M   'P 1'
#
loop_
_entity.id
_entity.type
_entity.pdbx_description
1 polymer ?
#
loop_
_entity_poly.entity_id
_entity_poly.type
_entity_poly.pdbx_seq_one_letter_code
_entity_poly.pdbx_strand_id
1 'polypeptide(L)'
;MAIQEFHAHGPALGAVVLASAMLAGCAGTSGTSGTSGTTGATADAQAACTALQGMEIPASAIGQAPETIASVDNNPDVHRSRTMCRWPAWPMFTGAAGASVNDASNFGCVVRRP
;
A
#
# COMPACT_ATOMS: atom_id res chain seq x y z
N MET A 1 -8.85 51.06 23.06
CA MET A 1 -7.45 51.32 23.44
C MET A 1 -6.59 50.68 22.37
N ALA A 2 -5.90 51.48 21.57
CA ALA A 2 -5.10 50.99 20.46
C ALA A 2 -3.73 51.67 20.49
N ILE A 3 -2.71 50.83 20.23
CA ILE A 3 -1.43 51.07 19.53
C ILE A 3 -0.50 52.17 20.08
N GLN A 4 0.82 52.02 20.14
CA GLN A 4 1.81 51.09 19.55
C GLN A 4 3.14 51.48 20.21
N GLU A 5 4.03 50.56 20.58
CA GLU A 5 5.47 50.87 20.64
C GLU A 5 6.31 49.65 20.25
N PHE A 6 7.18 49.85 19.26
CA PHE A 6 8.33 49.01 18.96
C PHE A 6 9.38 49.90 18.31
N HIS A 7 10.57 49.98 18.89
CA HIS A 7 11.92 50.17 18.29
C HIS A 7 12.92 50.02 19.45
N ALA A 8 13.35 48.80 19.80
CA ALA A 8 14.55 48.12 19.29
C ALA A 8 15.85 48.86 19.62
N HIS A 9 16.72 48.31 20.50
CA HIS A 9 18.20 48.39 20.47
C HIS A 9 18.76 47.20 21.29
N GLY A 10 19.50 46.29 20.65
CA GLY A 10 20.21 45.15 21.29
C GLY A 10 21.48 45.59 22.05
N PRO A 11 22.26 44.66 22.65
CA PRO A 11 23.04 43.71 21.84
C PRO A 11 23.32 42.30 22.45
N ALA A 12 23.78 41.43 21.54
CA ALA A 12 24.76 40.35 21.67
C ALA A 12 24.43 39.03 22.44
N LEU A 13 24.33 37.96 21.62
CA LEU A 13 24.95 36.64 21.82
C LEU A 13 24.51 35.81 23.04
N GLY A 14 23.41 35.07 22.88
CA GLY A 14 23.06 33.93 23.71
C GLY A 14 22.21 32.96 22.92
N ALA A 15 22.77 31.82 22.54
CA ALA A 15 22.13 30.79 21.73
C ALA A 15 20.84 30.28 22.38
N VAL A 16 19.71 30.42 21.68
CA VAL A 16 18.51 29.60 21.90
C VAL A 16 18.00 29.16 20.54
N VAL A 17 18.43 27.98 20.12
CA VAL A 17 17.85 27.26 18.98
C VAL A 17 16.45 26.83 19.41
N LEU A 18 15.43 27.62 19.06
CA LEU A 18 14.04 27.20 19.13
C LEU A 18 13.76 26.33 17.90
N ALA A 19 14.05 25.03 18.05
CA ALA A 19 13.64 24.00 17.12
C ALA A 19 12.10 23.92 17.11
N SER A 20 11.49 24.66 16.19
CA SER A 20 10.09 24.45 15.82
C SER A 20 10.04 23.18 14.97
N ALA A 21 9.89 22.03 15.61
CA ALA A 21 9.59 20.78 14.94
C ALA A 21 8.15 20.84 14.41
N MET A 22 7.99 21.40 13.21
CA MET A 22 6.83 21.10 12.37
C MET A 22 6.83 19.58 12.17
N LEU A 23 5.76 18.93 12.62
CA LEU A 23 5.50 17.50 12.48
C LEU A 23 5.27 17.19 10.99
N ALA A 24 6.36 17.15 10.22
CA ALA A 24 6.39 16.68 8.85
C ALA A 24 6.60 15.16 8.85
N GLY A 25 5.77 14.48 8.07
CA GLY A 25 5.63 13.02 8.08
C GLY A 25 6.90 12.22 7.79
N CYS A 26 6.83 10.95 8.21
CA CYS A 26 7.73 9.83 7.90
C CYS A 26 9.22 9.99 8.24
N ALA A 27 9.56 10.43 9.45
CA ALA A 27 10.85 10.09 10.05
C ALA A 27 10.69 8.80 10.87
N GLY A 28 10.83 7.64 10.23
CA GLY A 28 10.94 6.36 10.93
C GLY A 28 12.22 6.34 11.74
N THR A 29 12.12 6.30 13.07
CA THR A 29 13.25 6.11 13.97
C THR A 29 13.91 4.76 13.69
N SER A 30 15.20 4.77 13.41
CA SER A 30 16.03 3.58 13.21
C SER A 30 16.00 2.68 14.44
N GLY A 31 15.12 1.68 14.43
CA GLY A 31 15.16 0.56 15.37
C GLY A 31 16.22 -0.44 14.92
N THR A 32 17.28 -0.59 15.69
CA THR A 32 18.28 -1.63 15.51
C THR A 32 17.76 -2.99 16.02
N SER A 33 18.09 -4.03 15.23
CA SER A 33 18.20 -5.45 15.62
C SER A 33 16.93 -6.30 15.55
N GLY A 34 16.60 -6.72 14.32
CA GLY A 34 15.92 -7.98 14.01
C GLY A 34 16.51 -8.57 12.72
N THR A 35 17.45 -9.52 12.84
CA THR A 35 18.13 -10.18 11.72
C THR A 35 17.23 -11.21 11.06
N SER A 36 16.67 -10.87 9.89
CA SER A 36 16.52 -11.72 8.68
C SER A 36 15.64 -11.00 7.64
N GLY A 37 16.22 -10.53 6.53
CA GLY A 37 15.48 -10.04 5.37
C GLY A 37 16.09 -8.85 4.64
N THR A 38 17.11 -9.11 3.83
CA THR A 38 17.68 -8.28 2.74
C THR A 38 17.93 -6.80 2.99
N THR A 39 19.22 -6.45 3.10
CA THR A 39 19.79 -5.13 2.81
C THR A 39 19.28 -4.61 1.46
N GLY A 40 18.25 -3.77 1.50
CA GLY A 40 17.59 -3.28 0.29
C GLY A 40 16.27 -2.55 0.57
N ALA A 41 16.23 -1.69 1.60
CA ALA A 41 15.20 -0.64 1.63
C ALA A 41 15.59 0.43 0.60
N THR A 42 15.51 0.07 -0.68
CA THR A 42 15.75 0.98 -1.81
C THR A 42 14.55 1.91 -1.97
N ALA A 43 14.71 2.99 -2.74
CA ALA A 43 13.64 3.90 -3.12
C ALA A 43 12.36 3.18 -3.61
N ASP A 44 12.51 1.95 -4.10
CA ASP A 44 11.43 1.06 -4.55
C ASP A 44 10.49 0.61 -3.42
N ALA A 45 11.01 0.36 -2.22
CA ALA A 45 10.17 0.02 -1.06
C ALA A 45 9.32 1.23 -0.61
N GLN A 46 9.91 2.43 -0.64
CA GLN A 46 9.20 3.68 -0.36
C GLN A 46 8.16 3.99 -1.45
N ALA A 47 8.49 3.72 -2.72
CA ALA A 47 7.57 3.86 -3.84
C ALA A 47 6.39 2.89 -3.74
N ALA A 48 6.62 1.64 -3.33
CA ALA A 48 5.56 0.67 -3.07
C ALA A 48 4.64 1.15 -1.93
N CYS A 49 5.20 1.67 -0.83
CA CYS A 49 4.42 2.26 0.26
C CYS A 49 3.59 3.46 -0.23
N THR A 50 4.15 4.35 -1.05
CA THR A 50 3.40 5.46 -1.67
C THR A 50 2.31 4.97 -2.62
N ALA A 51 2.53 3.89 -3.37
CA ALA A 51 1.53 3.28 -4.24
C ALA A 51 0.36 2.67 -3.46
N LEU A 52 0.60 2.25 -2.21
CA LEU A 52 -0.45 1.76 -1.30
C LEU A 52 -1.16 2.89 -0.54
N GLN A 53 -0.56 4.09 -0.44
CA GLN A 53 -1.18 5.24 0.23
C GLN A 53 -2.45 5.66 -0.49
N GLY A 54 -3.59 5.61 0.21
CA GLY A 54 -4.91 5.94 -0.34
C GLY A 54 -5.72 4.75 -0.85
N MET A 55 -5.21 3.52 -0.76
CA MET A 55 -6.04 2.33 -0.90
C MET A 55 -6.90 2.13 0.34
N GLU A 56 -8.01 2.87 0.40
CA GLU A 56 -9.04 2.69 1.43
C GLU A 56 -9.94 1.52 1.06
N ILE A 57 -10.15 0.61 2.00
CA ILE A 57 -11.23 -0.37 1.88
C ILE A 57 -12.52 0.35 2.27
N PRO A 58 -13.51 0.51 1.36
CA PRO A 58 -14.72 1.25 1.68
C PRO A 58 -15.44 0.59 2.85
N ALA A 59 -16.05 1.40 3.73
CA ALA A 59 -16.72 0.89 4.93
C ALA A 59 -17.81 -0.16 4.61
N SER A 60 -18.44 -0.06 3.44
CA SER A 60 -19.40 -1.05 2.93
C SER A 60 -18.79 -2.42 2.62
N ALA A 61 -17.48 -2.49 2.37
CA ALA A 61 -16.75 -3.73 2.15
C ALA A 61 -16.18 -4.32 3.45
N ILE A 62 -16.17 -3.57 4.56
CA ILE A 62 -15.78 -4.12 5.87
C ILE A 62 -16.86 -5.10 6.33
N GLY A 63 -16.50 -6.36 6.50
CA GLY A 63 -17.41 -7.44 6.90
C GLY A 63 -18.12 -8.14 5.73
N GLN A 64 -17.91 -7.71 4.49
CA GLN A 64 -18.35 -8.47 3.32
C GLN A 64 -17.30 -9.50 2.95
N ALA A 65 -17.69 -10.78 2.95
CA ALA A 65 -16.84 -11.83 2.42
C ALA A 65 -16.71 -11.65 0.90
N PRO A 66 -15.49 -11.61 0.35
CA PRO A 66 -15.31 -11.54 -1.09
C PRO A 66 -15.82 -12.84 -1.72
N GLU A 67 -16.66 -12.73 -2.75
CA GLU A 67 -17.14 -13.90 -3.50
C GLU A 67 -16.01 -14.54 -4.32
N THR A 68 -14.97 -13.76 -4.62
CA THR A 68 -13.77 -14.21 -5.34
C THR A 68 -12.52 -13.50 -4.84
N ILE A 69 -11.40 -14.21 -4.81
CA ILE A 69 -10.09 -13.66 -4.44
C ILE A 69 -9.14 -13.81 -5.63
N ALA A 70 -8.47 -12.75 -6.07
CA ALA A 70 -7.43 -12.88 -7.08
C ALA A 70 -6.14 -13.44 -6.46
N SER A 71 -5.59 -14.48 -7.06
CA SER A 71 -4.30 -15.08 -6.69
C SER A 71 -3.30 -14.88 -7.83
N VAL A 72 -2.05 -14.60 -7.48
CA VAL A 72 -0.93 -14.50 -8.43
C VAL A 72 0.03 -15.66 -8.19
N ASP A 73 0.49 -16.28 -9.27
CA ASP A 73 1.54 -17.29 -9.25
C ASP A 73 2.89 -16.62 -8.94
N ASN A 74 3.58 -17.13 -7.92
CA ASN A 74 4.84 -16.56 -7.46
C ASN A 74 6.07 -17.04 -8.26
N ASN A 75 5.88 -17.86 -9.30
CA ASN A 75 6.98 -18.25 -10.17
C ASN A 75 7.45 -17.03 -10.99
N PRO A 76 8.75 -16.66 -10.91
CA PRO A 76 9.27 -15.51 -11.63
C PRO A 76 9.01 -15.63 -13.13
N ASP A 77 8.78 -14.49 -13.78
CA ASP A 77 8.57 -14.31 -15.22
C ASP A 77 7.35 -15.02 -15.83
N VAL A 78 6.55 -15.75 -15.05
CA VAL A 78 5.36 -16.48 -15.53
C VAL A 78 4.08 -15.66 -15.40
N HIS A 79 4.01 -14.72 -14.45
CA HIS A 79 2.96 -13.70 -14.31
C HIS A 79 1.52 -14.22 -14.48
N ARG A 80 1.22 -15.41 -13.95
CA ARG A 80 -0.12 -16.00 -14.03
C ARG A 80 -0.99 -15.50 -12.89
N SER A 81 -2.22 -15.14 -13.20
CA SER A 81 -3.23 -14.78 -12.22
C SER A 81 -4.49 -15.64 -12.38
N ARG A 82 -5.13 -15.98 -11.26
CA ARG A 82 -6.36 -16.78 -11.23
C ARG A 82 -7.32 -16.26 -10.18
N THR A 83 -8.61 -16.28 -10.51
CA THR A 83 -9.68 -16.06 -9.56
C THR A 83 -9.88 -17.32 -8.71
N MET A 84 -9.66 -17.22 -7.40
CA MET A 84 -10.10 -18.23 -6.43
C MET A 84 -11.58 -18.06 -6.17
N CYS A 85 -12.32 -19.15 -6.38
CA CYS A 85 -13.75 -19.18 -6.20
C CYS A 85 -14.12 -19.63 -4.79
N ARG A 86 -15.21 -19.07 -4.27
CA ARG A 86 -15.84 -19.60 -3.07
C ARG A 86 -16.31 -21.04 -3.31
N TRP A 87 -15.92 -21.96 -2.41
CA TRP A 87 -16.40 -23.34 -2.45
C TRP A 87 -17.94 -23.38 -2.39
N PRO A 88 -18.64 -24.26 -3.14
CA PRO A 88 -18.14 -25.39 -3.94
C PRO A 88 -17.85 -25.07 -5.42
N ALA A 89 -17.73 -23.79 -5.79
CA ALA A 89 -17.40 -23.40 -7.15
C ALA A 89 -15.90 -23.54 -7.45
N TRP A 90 -15.57 -23.70 -8.72
CA TRP A 90 -14.21 -23.85 -9.23
C TRP A 90 -13.98 -22.84 -10.37
N PRO A 91 -12.75 -22.33 -10.56
CA PRO A 91 -12.44 -21.46 -11.68
C PRO A 91 -12.45 -22.24 -13.00
N MET A 92 -13.17 -21.72 -13.99
CA MET A 92 -13.22 -22.24 -15.35
C MET A 92 -12.89 -21.12 -16.32
N PHE A 93 -12.10 -21.41 -17.37
CA PHE A 93 -11.78 -20.44 -18.40
C PHE A 93 -13.03 -20.08 -19.20
N THR A 94 -13.35 -18.79 -19.25
CA THR A 94 -14.51 -18.20 -19.95
C THR A 94 -14.09 -17.11 -20.94
N GLY A 95 -12.78 -16.90 -21.12
CA GLY A 95 -12.26 -15.94 -22.11
C GLY A 95 -12.63 -16.31 -23.55
N ALA A 96 -12.63 -15.30 -24.41
CA ALA A 96 -12.81 -15.51 -25.85
C ALA A 96 -11.69 -16.38 -26.45
N ALA A 97 -11.91 -16.94 -27.63
CA ALA A 97 -10.86 -17.68 -28.34
C ALA A 97 -9.64 -16.78 -28.55
N GLY A 98 -8.46 -17.25 -28.14
CA GLY A 98 -7.21 -16.48 -28.18
C GLY A 98 -6.97 -15.56 -26.99
N ALA A 99 -7.92 -15.44 -26.05
CA ALA A 99 -7.69 -14.71 -24.80
C ALA A 99 -6.61 -15.40 -23.96
N SER A 100 -5.79 -14.60 -23.29
CA SER A 100 -4.67 -15.09 -22.49
C SER A 100 -5.16 -15.99 -21.36
N VAL A 101 -4.62 -17.20 -21.31
CA VAL A 101 -4.82 -18.09 -20.15
C VAL A 101 -4.10 -17.57 -18.91
N ASN A 102 -3.31 -16.49 -18.96
CA ASN A 102 -2.58 -15.98 -17.80
C ASN A 102 -3.35 -14.88 -17.04
N ASP A 103 -4.44 -14.36 -17.61
CA ASP A 103 -5.21 -13.27 -17.02
C ASP A 103 -6.42 -13.78 -16.24
N ALA A 104 -6.56 -13.37 -14.99
CA ALA A 104 -7.67 -13.78 -14.10
C ALA A 104 -9.05 -13.35 -14.63
N SER A 105 -9.14 -12.27 -15.42
CA SER A 105 -10.38 -11.80 -16.04
C SER A 105 -10.99 -12.81 -17.02
N ASN A 106 -10.20 -13.75 -17.53
CA ASN A 106 -10.66 -14.81 -18.43
C ASN A 106 -11.17 -16.05 -17.68
N PHE A 107 -11.35 -15.99 -16.36
CA PHE A 107 -11.86 -17.09 -15.55
C PHE A 107 -13.12 -16.70 -14.78
N GLY A 108 -14.13 -17.57 -14.85
CA GLY A 108 -15.38 -17.46 -14.10
C GLY A 108 -15.56 -18.62 -13.12
N CYS A 109 -16.33 -18.39 -12.05
CA CYS A 109 -16.64 -19.41 -11.05
C CYS A 109 -17.84 -20.24 -11.48
N VAL A 110 -17.66 -21.57 -11.58
CA VAL A 110 -18.72 -22.50 -11.94
C VAL A 110 -18.89 -23.57 -10.87
N VAL A 111 -20.14 -23.88 -10.53
CA VAL A 111 -20.44 -25.04 -9.69
C VAL A 111 -20.57 -26.25 -10.63
N ARG A 112 -19.75 -27.28 -10.41
CA ARG A 112 -19.99 -28.57 -11.07
C ARG A 112 -21.22 -29.18 -10.41
N ARG A 113 -22.35 -29.22 -11.12
CA ARG A 113 -23.50 -30.02 -10.71
C ARG A 113 -23.05 -31.49 -10.61
N PRO A 114 -23.41 -32.22 -9.54
CA PRO A 114 -23.10 -33.64 -9.42
C PRO A 114 -23.77 -34.46 -10.53
#